data_AF-A0A3M2DL80-F1
#
_entry.id   AF-A0A3M2DL80-F1
#
_cell.length_a   1.000
_cell.length_b   1.000
_cell.length_c   1.000
_cell.angle_alpha   90.00
_cell.angle_beta   90.00
_cell.angle_gamma   90.00
#
_symmetry.space_group_name_H-M   'P 1'
#
loop_
_entity.id
_entity.type
_entity.pdbx_description
1 polymer ?
#
loop_
_entity_poly.entity_id
_entity_poly.type
_entity_poly.pdbx_seq_one_letter_code
_entity_poly.pdbx_strand_id
1 'polypeptide(L)'
;MGLEQAQTLESLRDAVVDRFLAIRGSVDRAYARVSDAAVRDQIGVLVDEMAAYLRTGDADRYRQVVARWAALREGEGFARENVVHAVVAVGDAAARVAQKEAAPGEIADFLAAVHGASALAARWLVAGLADQLAARSAQLRALRQEGV
;
A
#
# COMPACT_ATOMS: atom_id res chain seq x y z
N MET A 1 -13.54 15.41 4.14
CA MET A 1 -12.38 14.52 4.32
C MET A 1 -11.13 15.27 3.83
N GLY A 2 -9.96 14.93 4.38
CA GLY A 2 -8.88 15.84 4.74
C GLY A 2 -8.03 16.45 3.63
N LEU A 3 -8.46 17.60 3.09
CA LEU A 3 -7.67 18.40 2.12
C LEU A 3 -6.28 18.73 2.65
N GLU A 4 -6.20 19.12 3.93
CA GLU A 4 -4.95 19.46 4.61
C GLU A 4 -4.03 18.24 4.70
N GLN A 5 -4.56 17.08 5.12
CA GLN A 5 -3.79 15.85 5.23
C GLN A 5 -3.28 15.36 3.86
N ALA A 6 -4.06 15.56 2.79
CA ALA A 6 -3.62 15.28 1.42
C ALA A 6 -2.46 16.20 1.01
N GLN A 7 -2.57 17.51 1.27
CA GLN A 7 -1.51 18.48 0.98
C GLN A 7 -0.24 18.20 1.79
N THR A 8 -0.37 17.82 3.06
CA THR A 8 0.76 17.37 3.87
C THR A 8 1.41 16.13 3.29
N LEU A 9 0.62 15.13 2.86
CA LEU A 9 1.21 13.92 2.27
C LEU A 9 1.93 14.22 0.94
N GLU A 10 1.36 15.12 0.13
CA GLU A 10 1.97 15.58 -1.13
C GLU A 10 3.29 16.31 -0.89
N SER A 11 3.36 17.20 0.11
CA SER A 11 4.59 17.92 0.43
C SER A 11 5.69 17.01 0.98
N LEU A 12 5.30 15.94 1.68
CA LEU A 12 6.22 14.95 2.25
C LEU A 12 6.58 13.82 1.27
N ARG A 13 5.98 13.78 0.07
CA ARG A 13 6.03 12.64 -0.86
C ARG A 13 7.44 12.07 -1.04
N ASP A 14 8.41 12.92 -1.41
CA ASP A 14 9.76 12.46 -1.70
C ASP A 14 10.48 11.97 -0.43
N ALA A 15 10.27 12.63 0.70
CA ALA A 15 10.79 12.20 2.00
C ALA A 15 10.19 10.85 2.44
N VAL A 16 8.90 10.60 2.15
CA VAL A 16 8.24 9.30 2.40
C VAL A 16 8.85 8.21 1.53
N VAL A 17 9.06 8.47 0.25
CA VAL A 17 9.70 7.53 -0.68
C VAL A 17 11.14 7.23 -0.25
N ASP A 18 11.92 8.25 0.11
CA ASP A 18 13.28 8.09 0.65
C ASP A 18 13.28 7.28 1.94
N ARG A 19 12.30 7.52 2.81
CA ARG A 19 12.15 6.76 4.04
C ARG A 19 11.82 5.29 3.75
N PHE A 20 10.94 5.02 2.79
CA PHE A 20 10.63 3.66 2.35
C PHE A 20 11.87 2.96 1.80
N LEU A 21 12.64 3.61 0.92
CA LEU A 21 13.90 3.09 0.40
C LEU A 21 14.87 2.70 1.51
N ALA A 22 15.00 3.53 2.55
CA ALA A 22 15.87 3.28 3.69
C ALA A 22 15.44 2.06 4.52
N ILE A 23 14.16 1.68 4.51
CA ILE A 23 13.64 0.54 5.28
C ILE A 23 13.26 -0.66 4.41
N ARG A 24 13.37 -0.57 3.08
CA ARG A 24 12.83 -1.58 2.15
C ARG A 24 13.32 -2.99 2.42
N GLY A 25 14.59 -3.14 2.83
CA GLY A 25 15.19 -4.43 3.15
C GLY A 25 14.62 -5.09 4.41
N SER A 26 14.07 -4.30 5.34
CA SER A 26 13.31 -4.79 6.50
C SER A 26 11.83 -5.01 6.22
N VAL A 27 11.28 -4.37 5.19
CA VAL A 27 9.88 -4.57 4.75
C VAL A 27 9.75 -5.93 4.08
N ASP A 28 10.59 -6.19 3.06
CA ASP A 28 10.67 -7.49 2.43
C ASP A 28 11.97 -7.63 1.62
N ARG A 29 12.55 -8.84 1.60
CA ARG A 29 13.81 -9.12 0.89
C ARG A 29 13.67 -8.96 -0.64
N ALA A 30 12.49 -9.12 -1.22
CA ALA A 30 12.24 -8.88 -2.64
C ALA A 30 12.51 -7.41 -3.00
N TYR A 31 12.07 -6.45 -2.18
CA TYR A 31 12.33 -5.03 -2.42
C TYR A 31 13.82 -4.66 -2.31
N ALA A 32 14.63 -5.44 -1.59
CA ALA A 32 16.08 -5.22 -1.53
C ALA A 32 16.79 -5.46 -2.88
N ARG A 33 16.15 -6.17 -3.81
CA ARG A 33 16.71 -6.50 -5.14
C ARG A 33 16.20 -5.59 -6.26
N VAL A 34 15.23 -4.74 -5.97
CA VAL A 34 14.64 -3.80 -6.92
C VAL A 34 15.52 -2.56 -7.00
N SER A 35 15.71 -2.01 -8.21
CA SER A 35 16.46 -0.77 -8.38
C SER A 35 15.77 0.39 -7.64
N ASP A 36 16.57 1.33 -7.14
CA ASP A 36 16.04 2.50 -6.41
C ASP A 36 15.07 3.30 -7.28
N ALA A 37 15.37 3.45 -8.57
CA ALA A 37 14.51 4.13 -9.53
C ALA A 37 13.13 3.46 -9.64
N ALA A 38 13.08 2.13 -9.74
CA ALA A 38 11.82 1.40 -9.80
C ALA A 38 11.05 1.50 -8.47
N VAL A 39 11.71 1.40 -7.32
CA VAL A 39 11.04 1.59 -6.03
C VAL A 39 10.46 3.01 -5.91
N ARG A 40 11.21 4.05 -6.34
CA ARG A 40 10.73 5.44 -6.32
C ARG A 40 9.47 5.63 -7.14
N ASP A 41 9.45 5.09 -8.35
CA ASP A 41 8.28 5.16 -9.24
C ASP A 41 7.08 4.44 -8.61
N GLN A 42 7.27 3.18 -8.22
CA GLN A 42 6.20 2.32 -7.72
C GLN A 42 5.59 2.80 -6.40
N ILE A 43 6.44 3.27 -5.48
CA ILE A 43 6.01 3.77 -4.17
C ILE A 43 5.51 5.20 -4.28
N GLY A 44 6.11 6.01 -5.15
CA GLY A 44 5.62 7.35 -5.46
C GLY A 44 4.16 7.33 -5.93
N VAL A 45 3.82 6.44 -6.88
CA VAL A 45 2.42 6.25 -7.33
C VAL A 45 1.49 5.89 -6.18
N LEU A 46 1.92 5.01 -5.27
CA LEU A 46 1.09 4.60 -4.14
C LEU A 46 0.86 5.75 -3.14
N VAL A 47 1.87 6.59 -2.91
CA VAL A 47 1.75 7.81 -2.09
C VAL A 47 0.83 8.83 -2.76
N ASP A 48 0.98 9.04 -4.08
CA ASP A 48 0.14 9.97 -4.85
C ASP A 48 -1.34 9.57 -4.82
N GLU A 49 -1.62 8.27 -4.95
CA GLU A 49 -2.98 7.75 -4.94
C GLU A 49 -3.57 7.70 -3.52
N MET A 50 -2.73 7.54 -2.49
CA MET A 50 -3.14 7.75 -1.11
C MET A 50 -3.52 9.21 -0.86
N ALA A 51 -2.72 10.18 -1.32
CA ALA A 51 -3.04 11.60 -1.21
C ALA A 51 -4.33 11.94 -1.98
N ALA A 52 -4.50 11.39 -3.19
CA ALA A 52 -5.73 11.55 -3.96
C ALA A 52 -6.94 11.01 -3.19
N TYR A 53 -6.83 9.82 -2.57
CA TYR A 53 -7.87 9.26 -1.71
C TYR A 53 -8.17 10.16 -0.50
N LEU A 54 -7.15 10.66 0.20
CA LEU A 54 -7.32 11.58 1.33
C LEU A 54 -7.98 12.91 0.93
N ARG A 55 -7.83 13.32 -0.33
CA ARG A 55 -8.43 14.53 -0.89
C ARG A 55 -9.89 14.34 -1.29
N THR A 56 -10.22 13.24 -1.98
CA THR A 56 -11.53 13.03 -2.61
C THR A 56 -12.47 12.10 -1.84
N GLY A 57 -11.93 11.08 -1.17
CA GLY A 57 -12.67 10.11 -0.36
C GLY A 57 -13.30 9.02 -1.21
N ASP A 58 -12.88 8.98 -2.47
CA ASP A 58 -13.29 7.99 -3.44
C ASP A 58 -12.60 6.65 -3.14
N ALA A 59 -13.21 5.91 -2.23
CA ALA A 59 -12.74 4.60 -1.82
C ALA A 59 -12.78 3.59 -2.97
N ASP A 60 -13.72 3.72 -3.91
CA ASP A 60 -13.83 2.81 -5.05
C ASP A 60 -12.68 3.00 -6.03
N ARG A 61 -12.33 4.26 -6.35
CA ARG A 61 -11.14 4.56 -7.14
C ARG A 61 -9.88 4.06 -6.43
N TYR A 62 -9.73 4.35 -5.14
CA TYR A 62 -8.55 3.94 -4.39
C TYR A 62 -8.40 2.42 -4.36
N ARG A 63 -9.51 1.69 -4.17
CA ARG A 63 -9.55 0.23 -4.24
C ARG A 63 -9.12 -0.30 -5.60
N GLN A 64 -9.62 0.27 -6.69
CA GLN A 64 -9.26 -0.14 -8.05
C GLN A 64 -7.77 0.08 -8.34
N VAL A 65 -7.21 1.20 -7.89
CA VAL A 65 -5.78 1.49 -8.02
C VAL A 65 -4.95 0.48 -7.22
N VAL A 66 -5.28 0.26 -5.95
CA VAL A 66 -4.58 -0.69 -5.08
C VAL A 66 -4.62 -2.11 -5.66
N ALA A 67 -5.78 -2.53 -6.20
CA ALA A 67 -5.93 -3.83 -6.85
C ALA A 67 -5.05 -3.96 -8.11
N ARG A 68 -5.02 -2.94 -8.97
CA ARG A 68 -4.16 -2.93 -10.18
C ARG A 68 -2.68 -2.90 -9.83
N TRP A 69 -2.29 -2.07 -8.86
CA TRP A 69 -0.91 -2.00 -8.38
C TRP A 69 -0.46 -3.36 -7.86
N ALA A 70 -1.31 -4.04 -7.07
CA ALA A 70 -1.02 -5.37 -6.57
C ALA A 70 -0.91 -6.43 -7.67
N ALA A 71 -1.83 -6.43 -8.65
CA ALA A 71 -1.77 -7.35 -9.78
C ALA A 71 -0.49 -7.15 -10.61
N LEU A 72 -0.04 -5.90 -10.80
CA LEU A 72 1.22 -5.61 -11.47
C LEU A 72 2.42 -6.16 -10.70
N ARG A 73 2.45 -5.98 -9.37
CA ARG A 73 3.52 -6.52 -8.51
C ARG A 73 3.55 -8.04 -8.53
N GLU A 74 2.39 -8.70 -8.51
CA GLU A 74 2.32 -10.15 -8.67
C GLU A 74 2.87 -10.61 -10.02
N GLY A 75 2.56 -9.88 -11.11
CA GLY A 75 3.13 -10.12 -12.44
C GLY A 75 4.66 -9.95 -12.50
N GLU A 76 5.22 -9.12 -11.63
CA GLU A 76 6.68 -8.94 -11.46
C GLU A 76 7.31 -9.97 -10.50
N GLY A 77 6.53 -10.93 -9.99
CA GLY A 77 6.99 -12.01 -9.12
C GLY A 77 6.97 -11.71 -7.63
N PHE A 78 6.31 -10.64 -7.19
CA PHE A 78 6.10 -10.40 -5.76
C PHE A 78 4.98 -11.28 -5.23
N ALA A 79 5.18 -11.84 -4.04
CA ALA A 79 4.11 -12.48 -3.30
C ALA A 79 3.11 -11.42 -2.79
N ARG A 80 1.82 -11.78 -2.72
CA ARG A 80 0.75 -10.86 -2.28
C ARG A 80 1.01 -10.31 -0.87
N GLU A 81 1.59 -11.12 0.00
CA GLU A 81 1.97 -10.75 1.36
C GLU A 81 2.97 -9.58 1.34
N ASN A 82 3.93 -9.59 0.41
CA ASN A 82 4.93 -8.54 0.25
C ASN A 82 4.27 -7.22 -0.20
N VAL A 83 3.25 -7.32 -1.05
CA VAL A 83 2.43 -6.19 -1.51
C VAL A 83 1.64 -5.58 -0.35
N VAL A 84 1.09 -6.40 0.55
CA VAL A 84 0.43 -5.92 1.78
C VAL A 84 1.43 -5.22 2.70
N HIS A 85 2.60 -5.82 2.93
CA HIS A 85 3.65 -5.21 3.76
C HIS A 85 4.11 -3.86 3.21
N ALA A 86 4.22 -3.73 1.89
CA ALA A 86 4.59 -2.47 1.27
C ALA A 86 3.57 -1.36 1.52
N VAL A 87 2.27 -1.64 1.39
CA VAL A 87 1.20 -0.66 1.67
C VAL A 87 1.22 -0.18 3.12
N VAL A 88 1.43 -1.10 4.07
CA VAL A 88 1.56 -0.76 5.50
C VAL A 88 2.83 0.07 5.73
N ALA A 89 3.95 -0.36 5.17
CA ALA A 89 5.23 0.33 5.31
C ALA A 89 5.24 1.75 4.72
N VAL A 90 4.45 2.01 3.67
CA VAL A 90 4.25 3.38 3.15
C VAL A 90 3.53 4.25 4.17
N GLY A 91 2.49 3.74 4.81
CA GLY A 91 1.79 4.46 5.89
C GLY A 91 2.71 4.77 7.08
N ASP A 92 3.50 3.77 7.50
CA ASP A 92 4.48 3.92 8.58
C ASP A 92 5.60 4.90 8.21
N ALA A 93 6.05 4.89 6.95
CA ALA A 93 7.04 5.84 6.44
C ALA A 93 6.49 7.27 6.49
N ALA A 94 5.28 7.49 5.99
CA ALA A 94 4.58 8.77 6.03
C ALA A 94 4.39 9.27 7.47
N ALA A 95 3.93 8.40 8.38
CA ALA A 95 3.79 8.73 9.79
C ALA A 95 5.12 9.17 10.43
N ARG A 96 6.21 8.43 10.17
CA ARG A 96 7.54 8.73 10.73
C ARG A 96 8.14 10.01 10.16
N VAL A 97 7.91 10.32 8.89
CA VAL A 97 8.36 11.56 8.27
C VAL A 97 7.58 12.74 8.88
N ALA A 98 6.25 12.66 8.93
CA ALA A 98 5.43 13.72 9.50
C ALA A 98 5.76 13.99 10.98
N GLN A 99 6.00 12.94 11.79
CA GLN A 99 6.42 13.12 13.18
C GLN A 99 7.75 13.87 13.35
N LYS A 100 8.62 13.85 12.34
CA LYS A 100 9.90 14.57 12.35
C LYS A 100 9.78 16.00 11.82
N GLU A 101 8.85 16.23 10.89
CA GLU A 101 8.81 17.45 10.10
C GLU A 101 7.63 18.38 10.43
N ALA A 102 6.56 17.88 11.05
CA ALA A 102 5.34 18.65 11.31
C ALA A 102 5.27 19.24 12.73
N ALA A 103 4.49 20.31 12.88
CA ALA A 103 4.22 20.94 14.17
C ALA A 103 3.29 20.06 15.04
N PRO A 104 3.45 20.05 16.39
CA PRO A 104 2.76 19.10 17.27
C PRO A 104 1.22 19.07 17.21
N GLY A 105 0.57 20.15 16.75
CA GLY A 105 -0.90 20.29 16.76
C GLY A 105 -1.65 19.63 15.61
N GLU A 106 -1.01 19.48 14.44
CA GLU A 106 -1.66 19.01 13.19
C GLU A 106 -1.33 17.53 12.88
N ILE A 107 -0.38 16.95 13.63
CA ILE A 107 0.12 15.59 13.40
C ILE A 107 -0.94 14.52 13.66
N ALA A 108 -1.80 14.68 14.67
CA ALA A 108 -2.70 13.61 15.09
C ALA A 108 -3.69 13.21 13.98
N ASP A 109 -4.30 14.21 13.33
CA ASP A 109 -5.27 13.98 12.25
C ASP A 109 -4.59 13.42 10.99
N PHE A 110 -3.38 13.89 10.68
CA PHE A 110 -2.57 13.31 9.60
C PHE A 110 -2.26 11.84 9.85
N LEU A 111 -1.80 11.49 11.06
CA LEU A 111 -1.49 10.12 11.42
C LEU A 111 -2.73 9.21 11.34
N ALA A 112 -3.87 9.69 11.83
CA ALA A 112 -5.13 8.96 11.73
C ALA A 112 -5.54 8.73 10.27
N ALA A 113 -5.42 9.76 9.42
CA ALA A 113 -5.77 9.69 8.01
C ALA A 113 -4.89 8.70 7.23
N VAL A 114 -3.57 8.80 7.37
CA VAL A 114 -2.60 7.93 6.68
C VAL A 114 -2.72 6.48 7.14
N HIS A 115 -2.77 6.23 8.46
CA HIS A 115 -2.96 4.86 8.96
C HIS A 115 -4.32 4.29 8.53
N GLY A 116 -5.37 5.12 8.51
CA GLY A 116 -6.69 4.72 8.03
C GLY A 116 -6.66 4.29 6.56
N ALA A 117 -6.01 5.08 5.69
CA ALA A 117 -5.86 4.77 4.28
C ALA A 117 -5.04 3.49 4.04
N SER A 118 -3.87 3.36 4.69
CA SER A 118 -3.04 2.16 4.61
C SER A 118 -3.74 0.91 5.12
N ALA A 119 -4.45 0.99 6.26
CA ALA A 119 -5.20 -0.14 6.80
C ALA A 119 -6.36 -0.55 5.89
N LEU A 120 -7.04 0.41 5.26
CA LEU A 120 -8.09 0.14 4.29
C LEU A 120 -7.55 -0.59 3.05
N ALA A 121 -6.46 -0.08 2.47
CA ALA A 121 -5.79 -0.71 1.35
C ALA A 121 -5.30 -2.13 1.69
N ALA A 122 -4.65 -2.32 2.84
CA ALA A 122 -4.23 -3.64 3.32
C ALA A 122 -5.41 -4.62 3.45
N ARG A 123 -6.54 -4.17 4.01
CA ARG A 123 -7.76 -5.00 4.12
C ARG A 123 -8.29 -5.44 2.75
N TRP A 124 -8.32 -4.55 1.76
CA TRP A 124 -8.72 -4.93 0.41
C TRP A 124 -7.76 -5.93 -0.23
N LEU A 125 -6.45 -5.76 0.01
CA LEU A 125 -5.46 -6.67 -0.51
C LEU A 125 -5.61 -8.08 0.07
N VAL A 126 -5.86 -8.17 1.39
CA VAL A 126 -6.13 -9.43 2.11
C VAL A 126 -7.44 -10.06 1.67
N ALA A 127 -8.50 -9.27 1.48
CA ALA A 127 -9.79 -9.78 0.99
C ALA A 127 -9.62 -10.44 -0.39
N GLY A 128 -8.87 -9.80 -1.31
CA GLY A 128 -8.58 -10.38 -2.62
C GLY A 128 -7.80 -11.71 -2.54
N LEU A 129 -6.90 -11.87 -1.56
CA LEU A 129 -6.19 -13.13 -1.32
C LEU A 129 -7.15 -14.22 -0.83
N ALA A 130 -8.07 -13.88 0.07
CA ALA A 130 -9.08 -14.81 0.57
C ALA A 130 -9.99 -15.33 -0.57
N ASP A 131 -10.41 -14.44 -1.47
CA ASP A 131 -11.24 -14.79 -2.64
C ASP A 131 -10.48 -15.75 -3.59
N GLN A 132 -9.20 -15.47 -3.86
CA GLN A 132 -8.35 -16.36 -4.68
C GLN A 132 -8.18 -17.74 -4.04
N LEU A 133 -7.93 -17.78 -2.72
CA LEU A 133 -7.78 -19.04 -1.98
C LEU A 133 -9.08 -19.85 -1.98
N ALA A 134 -10.23 -19.18 -1.82
CA ALA A 134 -11.54 -19.81 -1.87
C ALA A 134 -11.82 -20.42 -3.25
N ALA A 135 -11.56 -19.66 -4.33
CA ALA A 135 -11.72 -20.13 -5.70
C ALA A 135 -10.82 -21.34 -6.00
N ARG A 136 -9.54 -21.28 -5.62
CA ARG A 136 -8.59 -22.39 -5.81
C ARG A 136 -8.98 -23.63 -4.99
N SER A 137 -9.46 -23.42 -3.76
CA SER A 137 -9.97 -24.51 -2.92
C SER A 137 -11.19 -25.19 -3.53
N ALA A 138 -12.12 -24.42 -4.12
CA ALA A 138 -13.27 -24.98 -4.81
C ALA A 138 -12.85 -25.79 -6.04
N GLN A 139 -11.93 -25.27 -6.85
CA GLN A 139 -11.39 -25.96 -8.02
C GLN A 139 -10.73 -27.30 -7.66
N LEU A 140 -9.90 -27.32 -6.61
CA LEU A 140 -9.25 -28.55 -6.15
C LEU A 140 -10.25 -29.60 -5.64
N ARG A 141 -11.35 -29.18 -5.01
CA ARG A 141 -12.42 -30.11 -4.60
C ARG A 141 -13.14 -30.70 -5.81
N ALA A 142 -13.46 -29.88 -6.82
CA ALA A 142 -14.10 -30.35 -8.05
C ALA A 142 -13.23 -31.41 -8.76
N LEU A 143 -11.93 -31.14 -8.94
CA LEU A 143 -10.99 -32.09 -9.55
C LEU A 143 -10.88 -33.41 -8.77
N ARG A 144 -10.96 -33.37 -7.43
CA ARG A 144 -10.99 -34.59 -6.60
C ARG A 144 -12.29 -35.37 -6.72
N GLN A 145 -13.40 -34.69 -7.00
CA GLN A 145 -14.71 -35.33 -7.19
C GLN A 145 -14.85 -35.94 -8.59
N GLU A 146 -14.17 -35.38 -9.60
CA GLU A 146 -14.13 -35.87 -10.98
C GLU A 146 -13.08 -36.98 -11.21
N GLY A 147 -12.10 -37.10 -10.31
CA GLY A 147 -11.02 -38.11 -10.36
C GLY A 147 -11.29 -39.38 -9.55
N VAL A 148 -12.56 -39.70 -9.29
CA VAL A 148 -13.03 -40.98 -8.71
C VAL A 148 -13.80 -41.75 -9.78
#